data_AF-A0A3N5VJU3-F1
#
_entry.id   AF-A0A3N5VJU3-F1
#
_cell.length_a   1.000
_cell.length_b   1.000
_cell.length_c   1.000
_cell.angle_alpha   90.00
_cell.angle_beta   90.00
_cell.angle_gamma   90.00
#
_symmetry.space_group_name_H-M   'P 1'
#
loop_
_entity.id
_entity.type
_entity.pdbx_description
1 polymer ?
#
loop_
_entity_poly.entity_id
_entity_poly.type
_entity_poly.pdbx_seq_one_letter_code
_entity_poly.pdbx_strand_id
1 'polypeptide(L)'
;MDLSQAAPGQNYFRLTVDNIRAPLGMEITKISPSSIRLYLDAVKTRSVPIKAKLTGKLPNSLSLKSVGVEPAFVILQGPESTLGKIREVFTDPIDLSLVPEDRKIPIGLDLESPQIHLAPGQPSQVAVDLKLERTL
;
A
#
# COMPACT_ATOMS: atom_id res chain seq x y z
N MET A 1 9.27 23.84 6.96
CA MET A 1 8.83 23.12 8.17
C MET A 1 9.47 21.75 8.14
N ASP A 2 10.34 21.46 9.10
CA ASP A 2 10.99 20.16 9.27
C ASP A 2 10.29 19.41 10.41
N LEU A 3 9.90 18.15 10.19
CA LEU A 3 9.19 17.30 11.15
C LEU A 3 10.01 16.07 11.58
N SER A 4 11.31 16.02 11.24
CA SER A 4 12.18 14.84 11.43
C SER A 4 12.42 14.43 12.90
N GLN A 5 12.14 15.32 13.87
CA GLN A 5 12.34 15.07 15.31
C GLN A 5 11.03 14.80 16.09
N ALA A 6 9.91 14.68 15.39
CA ALA A 6 8.60 14.58 16.03
C ALA A 6 8.27 13.13 16.44
N ALA A 7 7.71 12.94 17.63
CA ALA A 7 7.35 11.61 18.15
C ALA A 7 5.93 11.20 17.69
N PRO A 8 5.61 9.88 17.63
CA PRO A 8 4.24 9.44 17.41
C PRO A 8 3.26 10.02 18.45
N GLY A 9 2.04 10.36 18.03
CA GLY A 9 1.00 10.94 18.88
C GLY A 9 0.83 12.45 18.70
N GLN A 10 0.32 13.11 19.75
CA GLN A 10 0.01 14.54 19.70
C GLN A 10 1.27 15.41 19.81
N ASN A 11 1.52 16.23 18.79
CA ASN A 11 2.60 17.20 18.74
C ASN A 11 2.02 18.61 18.61
N TYR A 12 2.62 19.57 19.32
CA TYR A 12 2.29 20.98 19.17
C TYR A 12 3.46 21.70 18.50
N PHE A 13 3.22 22.20 17.29
CA PHE A 13 4.21 23.00 16.58
C PHE A 13 3.89 24.48 16.76
N ARG A 14 4.77 25.19 17.47
CA ARG A 14 4.70 26.65 17.59
C ARG A 14 5.17 27.29 16.30
N LEU A 15 4.36 28.19 15.75
CA LEU A 15 4.74 29.00 14.60
C LEU A 15 5.54 30.21 15.08
N THR A 16 6.72 30.43 14.52
CA THR A 16 7.64 31.55 14.79
C THR A 16 8.04 32.20 13.47
N VAL A 17 8.51 33.44 13.51
CA VAL A 17 8.95 34.16 12.31
C VAL A 17 10.05 33.38 11.57
N ASP A 18 10.94 32.69 12.30
CA ASP A 18 12.03 31.88 11.73
C ASP A 18 11.56 30.61 11.00
N ASN A 19 10.37 30.09 11.32
CA ASN A 19 9.84 28.87 10.72
C ASN A 19 8.78 29.12 9.63
N ILE A 20 8.52 30.39 9.32
CA ILE A 20 7.66 30.84 8.22
C ILE A 20 8.53 31.56 7.19
N ARG A 21 8.49 31.11 5.92
CA ARG A 21 9.13 31.84 4.83
C ARG A 21 8.25 33.01 4.41
N ALA A 22 8.63 34.22 4.82
CA ALA A 22 8.00 35.46 4.34
C ALA A 22 8.47 35.78 2.91
N PRO A 23 7.57 36.25 2.01
CA PRO A 23 7.98 36.84 0.75
C PRO A 23 8.88 38.07 0.94
N LEU A 24 9.74 38.34 -0.04
CA LEU A 24 10.67 39.47 0.00
C LEU A 24 9.93 40.80 0.17
N GLY A 25 10.39 41.64 1.11
CA GLY A 25 9.82 42.96 1.38
C GLY A 25 8.61 42.99 2.30
N MET A 26 8.23 41.87 2.93
CA MET A 26 7.14 41.82 3.92
C MET A 26 7.65 41.50 5.33
N GLU A 27 7.09 42.20 6.33
CA GLU A 27 7.33 41.96 7.75
C GLU A 27 6.14 41.24 8.38
N ILE A 28 6.40 40.14 9.11
CA ILE A 28 5.36 39.39 9.81
C ILE A 28 5.00 40.13 11.10
N THR A 29 3.84 40.80 11.11
CA THR A 29 3.35 41.56 12.28
C THR A 29 2.50 40.73 13.25
N LYS A 30 1.93 39.61 12.78
CA LYS A 30 1.11 38.71 13.60
C LYS A 30 1.06 37.30 13.01
N ILE A 31 1.16 36.30 13.87
CA ILE A 31 0.98 34.88 13.52
C ILE A 31 -0.25 34.36 14.25
N SER A 32 -1.24 33.88 13.51
CA SER A 32 -2.47 33.32 14.07
C SER A 32 -2.94 32.13 13.22
N PRO A 33 -3.08 30.93 13.81
CA PRO A 33 -2.82 30.58 15.21
C PRO A 33 -1.32 30.55 15.55
N SER A 34 -0.96 30.78 16.81
CA SER A 34 0.44 30.70 17.27
C SER A 34 0.95 29.26 17.43
N SER A 35 0.06 28.28 17.36
CA SER A 35 0.38 26.85 17.42
C SER A 35 -0.55 26.02 16.56
N ILE A 36 0.00 25.02 15.90
CA ILE A 36 -0.75 23.98 15.19
C ILE A 36 -0.64 22.68 15.99
N ARG A 37 -1.78 22.01 16.18
CA ARG A 37 -1.82 20.66 16.73
C ARG A 37 -1.70 19.65 15.59
N LEU A 38 -0.69 18.79 15.64
CA LEU A 38 -0.48 17.70 14.71
C LEU A 38 -0.65 16.36 15.43
N TYR A 39 -1.19 15.37 14.74
CA TYR A 39 -1.18 13.98 15.17
C TYR A 39 -0.32 13.19 14.20
N LEU A 40 0.77 12.62 14.71
CA LEU A 40 1.68 11.82 13.90
C LEU A 40 1.43 10.35 14.18
N ASP A 41 1.03 9.61 13.17
CA ASP A 41 0.84 8.17 13.30
C ASP A 41 2.18 7.46 13.48
N ALA A 42 2.19 6.43 14.32
CA ALA A 42 3.33 5.53 14.39
C ALA A 42 3.47 4.77 13.06
N VAL A 43 4.69 4.68 12.54
CA VAL A 43 5.00 3.77 11.44
C VAL A 43 5.14 2.36 12.02
N LYS A 44 4.34 1.43 11.52
CA LYS A 44 4.31 0.03 11.96
C LYS A 44 4.46 -0.90 10.77
N THR A 45 4.71 -2.17 11.05
CA THR A 45 4.66 -3.26 10.06
C THR A 45 3.52 -4.23 10.38
N ARG A 46 2.97 -4.87 9.35
CA ARG A 46 1.89 -5.85 9.49
C ARG A 46 1.98 -6.91 8.39
N SER A 47 1.88 -8.18 8.78
CA SER A 47 1.70 -9.29 7.84
C SER A 47 0.24 -9.35 7.39
N VAL A 48 0.02 -9.37 6.07
CA VAL A 48 -1.31 -9.42 5.45
C VAL A 48 -1.34 -10.49 4.35
N PRO A 49 -2.47 -11.20 4.20
CA PRO A 49 -2.63 -12.19 3.14
C PRO A 49 -2.68 -11.54 1.76
N ILE A 50 -2.22 -12.28 0.75
CA ILE A 50 -2.24 -11.89 -0.65
C ILE A 50 -3.35 -12.68 -1.36
N LYS A 51 -4.14 -12.00 -2.19
CA LYS A 51 -5.16 -12.61 -3.04
C LYS A 51 -4.91 -12.26 -4.51
N ALA A 52 -5.05 -13.26 -5.38
CA ALA A 52 -5.00 -13.03 -6.82
C ALA A 52 -6.25 -12.28 -7.28
N LYS A 53 -6.07 -11.19 -8.05
CA LYS A 53 -7.17 -10.45 -8.68
C LYS A 53 -7.41 -11.01 -10.07
N LEU A 54 -8.42 -11.86 -10.20
CA LEU A 54 -8.76 -12.49 -11.49
C LEU A 54 -9.83 -11.67 -12.22
N THR A 55 -9.61 -11.44 -13.51
CA THR A 55 -10.51 -10.68 -14.38
C THR A 55 -10.76 -11.44 -15.68
N GLY A 56 -11.75 -11.01 -16.45
CA GLY A 56 -12.14 -11.73 -17.67
C GLY A 56 -12.82 -13.07 -17.37
N LYS A 57 -12.84 -13.95 -18.38
CA LYS A 57 -13.38 -15.31 -18.27
C LYS A 57 -12.44 -16.28 -18.97
N LEU A 58 -12.32 -17.49 -18.43
CA LEU A 58 -11.67 -18.58 -19.14
C LEU A 58 -12.44 -18.95 -20.40
N PRO A 59 -11.78 -19.50 -21.43
CA PRO A 59 -12.44 -20.14 -22.56
C PRO A 59 -13.46 -21.19 -22.09
N ASN A 60 -14.58 -21.34 -22.80
CA ASN A 60 -15.68 -22.25 -22.41
C ASN A 60 -15.26 -23.72 -22.22
N SER A 61 -14.13 -24.14 -22.78
CA SER A 61 -13.59 -25.50 -22.63
C SER A 61 -12.77 -25.70 -21.35
N LEU A 62 -12.60 -24.67 -20.53
CA LEU A 62 -11.73 -24.67 -19.35
C LEU A 62 -12.45 -24.11 -18.12
N SER A 63 -12.18 -24.72 -16.97
CA SER A 63 -12.56 -24.22 -15.65
C SER A 63 -11.34 -24.09 -14.75
N LEU A 64 -11.43 -23.16 -13.78
CA LEU A 64 -10.37 -22.91 -12.82
C LEU A 64 -10.43 -23.95 -11.70
N LYS A 65 -9.44 -24.82 -11.63
CA LYS A 65 -9.33 -25.88 -10.61
C LYS A 65 -8.80 -25.33 -9.29
N SER A 66 -7.73 -24.54 -9.33
CA SER A 66 -7.16 -23.91 -8.13
C SER A 66 -6.31 -22.67 -8.44
N VAL A 67 -6.20 -21.80 -7.45
CA VAL A 67 -5.35 -20.59 -7.48
C VAL A 67 -4.45 -20.61 -6.25
N GLY A 68 -3.14 -20.64 -6.46
CA GLY A 68 -2.13 -20.50 -5.42
C GLY A 68 -1.39 -19.18 -5.54
N VAL A 69 -0.99 -18.58 -4.41
CA VAL A 69 -0.13 -17.39 -4.39
C VAL A 69 1.07 -17.68 -3.50
N GLU A 70 2.27 -17.44 -4.03
CA GLU A 70 3.53 -17.70 -3.34
C GLU A 70 4.44 -16.46 -3.41
N PRO A 71 4.80 -15.84 -2.26
CA PRO A 71 4.32 -16.15 -0.91
C PRO A 71 2.83 -15.82 -0.70
N ALA A 72 2.16 -16.51 0.22
CA ALA A 72 0.74 -16.27 0.53
C ALA A 72 0.50 -15.02 1.40
N PHE A 73 1.56 -14.48 2.00
CA PHE A 73 1.53 -13.31 2.87
C PHE A 73 2.67 -12.37 2.52
N VAL A 74 2.45 -11.08 2.76
CA VAL A 74 3.46 -10.03 2.62
C VAL A 74 3.45 -9.14 3.85
N ILE A 75 4.62 -8.60 4.21
CA ILE A 75 4.74 -7.63 5.28
C ILE A 75 4.67 -6.22 4.68
N LEU A 76 3.65 -5.47 5.08
CA LEU A 76 3.50 -4.06 4.73
C LEU A 76 4.04 -3.17 5.84
N GLN A 77 4.43 -1.95 5.48
CA GLN A 77 4.88 -0.88 6.38
C GLN A 77 4.14 0.42 6.06
N GLY A 78 3.75 1.16 7.11
CA GLY A 78 3.18 2.51 6.97
C GLY A 78 2.47 2.99 8.24
N PRO A 79 1.68 4.09 8.15
CA PRO A 79 0.93 4.64 9.29
C PRO A 79 -0.01 3.60 9.90
N GLU A 80 0.02 3.46 11.22
CA GLU A 80 -0.78 2.48 11.96
C GLU A 80 -2.29 2.57 11.64
N SER A 81 -2.83 3.79 11.51
CA SER A 81 -4.27 3.97 11.24
C SER A 81 -4.68 3.50 9.83
N THR A 82 -3.79 3.63 8.84
CA THR A 82 -3.99 3.17 7.47
C THR A 82 -3.75 1.67 7.38
N LEU A 83 -2.65 1.19 7.96
CA LEU A 83 -2.27 -0.22 7.99
C LEU A 83 -3.29 -1.10 8.73
N GLY A 84 -3.94 -0.55 9.77
CA GLY A 84 -5.01 -1.21 10.52
C GLY A 84 -6.24 -1.55 9.67
N LYS A 85 -6.50 -0.78 8.61
CA LYS A 85 -7.67 -0.96 7.72
C LYS A 85 -7.45 -2.01 6.63
N ILE A 86 -6.20 -2.32 6.31
CA ILE A 86 -5.84 -3.28 5.27
C ILE A 86 -6.05 -4.70 5.80
N ARG A 87 -6.92 -5.45 5.14
CA ARG A 87 -7.21 -6.86 5.48
C ARG A 87 -6.47 -7.84 4.60
N GLU A 88 -6.23 -7.44 3.36
CA GLU A 88 -5.58 -8.23 2.31
C GLU A 88 -5.00 -7.30 1.26
N VAL A 89 -4.08 -7.83 0.47
CA VAL A 89 -3.51 -7.15 -0.70
C VAL A 89 -3.85 -7.97 -1.93
N PHE A 90 -4.25 -7.27 -2.99
CA PHE A 90 -4.49 -7.91 -4.27
C PHE A 90 -3.23 -7.88 -5.14
N THR A 91 -3.07 -8.87 -6.00
CA THR A 91 -2.15 -8.75 -7.13
C THR A 91 -2.68 -7.73 -8.13
N ASP A 92 -1.82 -7.28 -9.05
CA ASP A 92 -2.30 -6.70 -10.31
C ASP A 92 -3.29 -7.68 -10.99
N PRO A 93 -4.22 -7.18 -11.82
CA PRO A 93 -5.22 -8.02 -12.45
C PRO A 93 -4.61 -9.05 -13.40
N ILE A 94 -5.02 -10.31 -13.27
CA ILE A 94 -4.73 -11.38 -14.21
C ILE A 94 -5.95 -11.61 -15.08
N ASP A 95 -5.82 -11.39 -16.38
CA ASP A 95 -6.88 -11.67 -17.35
C ASP A 95 -6.88 -13.16 -17.71
N LEU A 96 -7.93 -13.86 -17.26
CA LEU A 96 -8.11 -15.29 -17.51
C LEU A 96 -8.31 -15.63 -18.99
N SER A 97 -8.73 -14.68 -19.83
CA SER A 97 -8.87 -14.92 -21.26
C SER A 97 -7.53 -15.16 -21.96
N LEU A 98 -6.42 -14.73 -21.33
CA LEU A 98 -5.05 -14.88 -21.81
C LEU A 98 -4.33 -16.10 -21.22
N VAL A 99 -5.03 -16.96 -20.48
CA VAL A 99 -4.47 -18.14 -19.80
C VAL A 99 -5.08 -19.42 -20.39
N PRO A 100 -4.47 -20.00 -21.45
CA PRO A 100 -5.03 -21.17 -22.14
C PRO A 100 -4.72 -22.50 -21.44
N GLU A 101 -3.80 -22.53 -20.48
CA GLU A 101 -3.35 -23.73 -19.76
C GLU A 101 -2.79 -23.36 -18.38
N ASP A 102 -2.43 -24.37 -17.59
CA ASP A 102 -1.75 -24.21 -16.30
C ASP A 102 -0.56 -23.26 -16.40
N ARG A 103 -0.49 -22.26 -15.52
CA ARG A 103 0.59 -21.28 -15.57
C ARG A 103 0.93 -20.70 -14.21
N LYS A 104 2.24 -20.57 -13.97
CA LYS A 104 2.79 -19.78 -12.86
C LYS A 104 3.18 -18.40 -13.39
N ILE A 105 2.54 -17.35 -12.89
CA ILE A 105 2.67 -15.97 -13.39
C ILE A 105 3.32 -15.11 -12.29
N PRO A 106 4.51 -14.54 -12.51
CA PRO A 106 5.06 -13.51 -11.64
C PRO A 106 4.28 -12.21 -11.84
N ILE A 107 3.75 -11.63 -10.77
CA ILE A 107 2.89 -10.45 -10.84
C ILE A 107 3.11 -9.51 -9.64
N GLY A 108 2.94 -8.21 -9.87
CA GLY A 108 3.03 -7.18 -8.85
C GLY A 108 1.84 -7.19 -7.88
N LEU A 109 1.97 -6.41 -6.82
CA LEU A 109 0.93 -6.18 -5.84
C LEU A 109 0.31 -4.79 -6.05
N ASP A 110 -1.02 -4.75 -6.05
CA ASP A 110 -1.84 -3.55 -6.17
C ASP A 110 -1.97 -2.90 -4.78
N LEU A 111 -1.07 -1.96 -4.47
CA LEU A 111 -1.10 -1.21 -3.22
C LEU A 111 -1.93 0.07 -3.40
N GLU A 112 -3.19 0.03 -2.99
CA GLU A 112 -4.17 1.12 -3.17
C GLU A 112 -3.87 2.40 -2.36
N SER A 113 -2.82 2.41 -1.52
CA SER A 113 -2.50 3.55 -0.66
C SER A 113 -1.05 4.01 -0.82
N PRO A 114 -0.81 5.30 -1.14
CA PRO A 114 0.55 5.82 -1.37
C PRO A 114 1.38 5.91 -0.08
N GLN A 115 0.76 5.81 1.09
CA GLN A 115 1.45 5.84 2.40
C GLN A 115 1.89 4.44 2.86
N ILE A 116 1.58 3.41 2.08
CA ILE A 116 1.81 2.00 2.41
C ILE A 116 2.81 1.43 1.43
N HIS A 117 3.84 0.78 1.95
CA HIS A 117 4.90 0.18 1.17
C HIS A 117 5.20 -1.24 1.67
N LEU A 118 5.91 -2.00 0.85
CA LEU A 118 6.48 -3.27 1.26
C LEU A 118 7.56 -3.03 2.31
N ALA A 119 7.56 -3.82 3.37
CA ALA A 119 8.65 -3.79 4.35
C ALA A 119 9.97 -4.22 3.69
N PRO A 120 11.13 -3.78 4.21
CA PRO A 120 12.43 -4.15 3.67
C PRO A 120 12.60 -5.67 3.54
N GLY A 121 13.10 -6.12 2.38
CA GLY A 121 13.34 -7.53 2.08
C GLY A 121 12.12 -8.33 1.62
N GLN A 122 10.93 -7.72 1.54
CA GLN A 122 9.76 -8.34 0.92
C GLN A 122 9.86 -8.29 -0.62
N PRO A 123 9.38 -9.32 -1.33
CA PRO A 123 9.43 -9.34 -2.78
C PRO A 123 8.40 -8.36 -3.38
N SER A 124 8.79 -7.63 -4.42
CA SER A 124 7.89 -6.72 -5.16
C SER A 124 6.94 -7.45 -6.11
N GLN A 125 7.22 -8.72 -6.38
CA GLN A 125 6.39 -9.60 -7.19
C GLN A 125 6.15 -10.92 -6.47
N VAL A 126 4.98 -11.50 -6.71
CA VAL A 126 4.58 -12.81 -6.20
C VAL A 126 4.27 -13.73 -7.35
N ALA A 127 4.35 -15.03 -7.13
CA ALA A 127 4.00 -16.01 -8.14
C ALA A 127 2.57 -16.51 -7.91
N VAL A 128 1.70 -16.31 -8.90
CA VAL A 128 0.35 -16.88 -8.91
C VAL A 128 0.35 -18.15 -9.75
N ASP A 129 0.06 -19.30 -9.13
CA ASP A 129 -0.09 -20.60 -9.80
C ASP A 129 -1.57 -20.85 -10.11
N LEU A 130 -1.91 -20.85 -11.39
CA LEU A 130 -3.25 -21.14 -11.89
C LEU A 130 -3.28 -22.58 -12.40
N LYS A 131 -4.16 -23.40 -11.82
CA LYS A 131 -4.46 -24.75 -12.31
C LYS A 131 -5.81 -24.76 -12.97
N LEU A 132 -5.87 -25.28 -14.19
CA LEU A 132 -7.06 -25.39 -15.01
C LEU A 132 -7.44 -26.85 -15.20
N GLU A 133 -8.72 -27.08 -15.49
CA GLU A 133 -9.23 -28.39 -15.91
C GLU A 133 -10.18 -28.23 -17.09
N ARG A 134 -10.34 -29.29 -17.88
CA ARG A 134 -11.24 -29.25 -19.04
C ARG A 134 -12.67 -29.43 -18.57
N THR A 135 -13.55 -28.54 -19.01
CA THR A 135 -14.99 -28.69 -18.81
C THR A 135 -15.52 -29.68 -19.87
N LEU A 136 -16.21 -30.74 -19.41
CA LEU A 136 -16.82 -31.79 -20.25
C LEU A 136 -18.18 -31.36 -20.79
#